data_AF-A0A2P5YS10-F1
#
_entry.id   AF-A0A2P5YS10-F1
#
_cell.length_a   1.000
_cell.length_b   1.000
_cell.length_c   1.000
_cell.angle_alpha   90.00
_cell.angle_beta   90.00
_cell.angle_gamma   90.00
#
_symmetry.space_group_name_H-M   'P 1'
#
loop_
_entity.id
_entity.type
_entity.pdbx_description
1 polymer ?
#
loop_
_entity_poly.entity_id
_entity_poly.type
_entity_poly.pdbx_seq_one_letter_code
_entity_poly.pdbx_strand_id
1 'polypeptide(L)'
;MSLLKKKDVGHETDELIIVYGDESLPRLYENSRISTDQLPSESGIVRRPVALGRYLQNPLTMVATLCGSGKEILSWKLNPMENFLTADEKYGMIEQVLVDVTNQVGLNANLAASHEWLFAPLQFISGIGPRKARSLVRFGTIFTRKDFFLSAHGLDKKVFVNAVAFLHVRRSRLATNSRRRRDSSPYTILSSSIFIETWSFNGKESDPTNLGK
;
A
#
# COMPACT_ATOMS: atom_id res chain seq x y z
N MET A 1 25.24 -13.46 -42.34
CA MET A 1 24.27 -13.25 -43.43
C MET A 1 23.12 -14.25 -43.24
N SER A 2 22.02 -13.80 -42.60
CA SER A 2 20.65 -14.34 -42.68
C SER A 2 19.78 -13.59 -41.64
N LEU A 3 19.33 -12.38 -41.96
CA LEU A 3 17.96 -12.12 -42.42
C LEU A 3 16.88 -12.71 -41.48
N LEU A 4 16.63 -12.03 -40.35
CA LEU A 4 15.36 -12.13 -39.64
C LEU A 4 14.29 -11.39 -40.48
N LYS A 5 13.52 -12.17 -41.22
CA LYS A 5 12.40 -11.74 -42.04
C LYS A 5 11.30 -11.21 -41.12
N LYS A 6 10.98 -9.92 -41.21
CA LYS A 6 9.80 -9.32 -40.57
C LYS A 6 8.57 -9.99 -41.18
N LYS A 7 7.78 -10.71 -40.37
CA LYS A 7 6.51 -11.28 -40.79
C LYS A 7 5.46 -10.18 -40.58
N ASP A 8 5.09 -9.52 -41.65
CA ASP A 8 3.99 -8.55 -41.65
C ASP A 8 2.69 -9.29 -41.35
N VAL A 9 2.18 -9.12 -40.13
CA VAL A 9 0.81 -9.46 -39.79
C VAL A 9 0.11 -8.12 -39.59
N GLY A 10 -0.66 -7.74 -40.61
CA GLY A 10 -1.50 -6.56 -40.58
C GLY A 10 -2.57 -6.70 -39.52
N HIS A 11 -2.37 -5.99 -38.42
CA HIS A 11 -3.38 -5.36 -37.58
C HIS A 11 -2.72 -4.12 -37.00
N GLU A 12 -3.46 -3.04 -36.86
CA GLU A 12 -3.06 -1.82 -36.16
C GLU A 12 -2.89 -2.19 -34.67
N THR A 13 -1.83 -2.93 -34.35
CA THR A 13 -1.47 -3.27 -32.98
C THR A 13 -0.73 -2.05 -32.46
N ASP A 14 -1.34 -1.34 -31.50
CA ASP A 14 -0.58 -0.45 -30.63
C ASP A 14 0.76 -1.15 -30.30
N GLU A 15 1.89 -0.51 -30.62
CA GLU A 15 3.20 -1.11 -30.43
C GLU A 15 3.32 -1.62 -28.99
N LEU A 16 3.45 -2.94 -28.82
CA LEU A 16 3.61 -3.54 -27.51
C LEU A 16 4.91 -3.01 -26.88
N ILE A 17 4.77 -2.23 -25.81
CA ILE A 17 5.92 -1.71 -25.08
C ILE A 17 6.56 -2.85 -24.28
N ILE A 18 7.80 -3.19 -24.62
CA ILE A 18 8.60 -4.18 -23.90
C ILE A 18 9.48 -3.44 -22.89
N VAL A 19 9.34 -3.78 -21.61
CA VAL A 19 10.16 -3.23 -20.51
C VAL A 19 10.89 -4.36 -19.82
N TYR A 20 12.21 -4.21 -19.68
CA TYR A 20 13.02 -5.11 -18.84
C TYR A 20 12.86 -4.70 -17.38
N GLY A 21 12.54 -5.67 -16.51
CA GLY A 21 12.42 -5.46 -15.08
C GLY A 21 13.50 -6.21 -14.30
N ASP A 22 13.90 -5.65 -13.16
CA ASP A 22 14.83 -6.30 -12.25
C ASP A 22 14.17 -7.50 -11.55
N GLU A 23 14.84 -8.66 -11.61
CA GLU A 23 14.38 -9.89 -11.00
C GLU A 23 14.93 -10.13 -9.58
N SER A 24 15.77 -9.23 -9.06
CA SER A 24 16.40 -9.41 -7.74
C SER A 24 15.36 -9.64 -6.63
N LEU A 25 14.30 -8.82 -6.58
CA LEU A 25 13.21 -8.94 -5.61
C LEU A 25 12.24 -10.10 -5.95
N PRO A 26 11.77 -10.27 -7.20
CA PRO A 26 10.97 -11.43 -7.60
C PRO A 26 11.58 -12.80 -7.25
N ARG A 27 12.92 -12.93 -7.30
CA ARG A 27 13.63 -14.16 -6.88
C ARG A 27 13.55 -14.42 -5.38
N LEU A 28 13.50 -13.38 -4.56
CA LEU A 28 13.25 -13.53 -3.12
C LEU A 28 11.82 -13.98 -2.87
N TYR A 29 10.85 -13.36 -3.57
CA TYR A 29 9.45 -13.73 -3.45
C TYR A 29 9.22 -15.20 -3.84
N GLU A 30 9.77 -15.67 -4.95
CA GLU A 30 9.67 -17.06 -5.39
C GLU A 30 9.97 -18.08 -4.28
N ASN A 31 11.00 -17.82 -3.47
CA ASN A 31 11.46 -18.72 -2.41
C ASN A 31 10.88 -18.39 -1.03
N SER A 32 10.08 -17.34 -0.92
CA SER A 32 9.47 -16.90 0.34
C SER A 32 8.29 -17.79 0.75
N ARG A 33 8.00 -17.81 2.06
CA ARG A 33 6.80 -18.50 2.55
C ARG A 33 5.52 -17.84 2.03
N ILE A 34 5.50 -16.51 2.01
CA ILE A 34 4.33 -15.73 1.60
C ILE A 34 3.94 -15.97 0.13
N SER A 35 4.89 -16.31 -0.75
CA SER A 35 4.53 -16.69 -2.13
C SER A 35 3.81 -18.03 -2.21
N THR A 36 4.16 -18.97 -1.32
CA THR A 36 3.47 -20.26 -1.21
C THR A 36 2.08 -20.07 -0.63
N ASP A 37 1.93 -19.19 0.35
CA ASP A 37 0.62 -18.88 0.94
C ASP A 37 -0.31 -18.20 -0.08
N GLN A 38 0.21 -17.27 -0.89
CA GLN A 38 -0.58 -16.54 -1.90
C GLN A 38 -0.83 -17.33 -3.19
N LEU A 39 0.06 -18.27 -3.55
CA LEU A 39 0.00 -19.06 -4.79
C LEU A 39 0.33 -20.55 -4.51
N PRO A 40 -0.52 -21.25 -3.74
CA PRO A 40 -0.21 -22.57 -3.19
C PRO A 40 -0.03 -23.66 -4.25
N SER A 41 -0.74 -23.57 -5.37
CA SER A 41 -0.70 -24.55 -6.45
C SER A 41 0.41 -24.30 -7.48
N GLU A 42 1.08 -23.14 -7.41
CA GLU A 42 2.04 -22.73 -8.41
C GLU A 42 3.47 -23.12 -8.04
N SER A 43 4.29 -23.46 -9.03
CA SER A 43 5.72 -23.69 -8.84
C SER A 43 6.50 -22.38 -8.76
N GLY A 44 7.70 -22.40 -8.16
CA GLY A 44 8.52 -21.19 -7.98
C GLY A 44 8.79 -20.42 -9.28
N ILE A 45 9.05 -21.13 -10.38
CA ILE A 45 9.30 -20.53 -11.69
C ILE A 45 8.09 -19.76 -12.24
N VAL A 46 6.87 -20.11 -11.83
CA VAL A 46 5.62 -19.39 -12.17
C VAL A 46 5.38 -18.21 -11.21
N ARG A 47 5.73 -18.37 -9.93
CA ARG A 47 5.59 -17.28 -8.94
C ARG A 47 6.52 -16.11 -9.25
N ARG A 48 7.71 -16.35 -9.80
CA ARG A 48 8.68 -15.30 -10.17
C ARG A 48 8.13 -14.26 -11.17
N PRO A 49 7.58 -14.63 -12.36
CA PRO A 49 7.01 -13.65 -13.28
C PRO A 49 5.76 -12.96 -12.72
N VAL A 50 4.95 -13.64 -11.89
CA VAL A 50 3.84 -12.99 -11.18
C VAL A 50 4.35 -11.89 -10.24
N ALA A 51 5.41 -12.19 -9.49
CA ALA A 51 6.05 -11.21 -8.62
C ALA A 51 6.66 -10.04 -9.41
N LEU A 52 7.28 -10.30 -10.56
CA LEU A 52 7.81 -9.27 -11.46
C LEU A 52 6.69 -8.34 -11.95
N GLY A 53 5.58 -8.90 -12.42
CA GLY A 53 4.42 -8.12 -12.84
C GLY A 53 3.84 -7.26 -11.71
N ARG A 54 3.68 -7.83 -10.52
CA ARG A 54 3.22 -7.08 -9.33
C ARG A 54 4.23 -6.01 -8.90
N TYR A 55 5.53 -6.27 -9.04
CA TYR A 55 6.58 -5.32 -8.68
C TYR A 55 6.57 -4.09 -9.59
N LEU A 56 6.37 -4.30 -10.90
CA LEU A 56 6.19 -3.21 -11.86
C LEU A 56 4.90 -2.40 -11.60
N GLN A 57 3.84 -3.07 -11.15
CA GLN A 57 2.56 -2.40 -10.83
C GLN A 57 2.59 -1.64 -9.50
N ASN A 58 3.18 -2.22 -8.47
CA ASN A 58 3.22 -1.66 -7.12
C ASN A 58 4.47 -2.13 -6.37
N PRO A 59 5.59 -1.39 -6.50
CA PRO A 59 6.84 -1.77 -5.86
C PRO A 59 6.76 -1.71 -4.33
N LEU A 60 6.05 -0.72 -3.78
CA LEU A 60 5.84 -0.57 -2.33
C LEU A 60 5.24 -1.83 -1.71
N THR A 61 4.17 -2.34 -2.33
CA THR A 61 3.51 -3.57 -1.87
C THR A 61 4.43 -4.78 -1.90
N MET A 62 5.19 -4.96 -2.97
CA MET A 62 6.05 -6.12 -3.12
C MET A 62 7.23 -6.10 -2.14
N VAL A 63 7.83 -4.94 -1.90
CA VAL A 63 8.88 -4.77 -0.87
C VAL A 63 8.29 -5.05 0.52
N ALA A 64 7.14 -4.46 0.85
CA ALA A 64 6.46 -4.66 2.12
C ALA A 64 6.07 -6.13 2.38
N THR A 65 5.71 -6.87 1.33
CA THR A 65 5.35 -8.29 1.41
C THR A 65 6.50 -9.16 1.92
N LEU A 66 7.75 -8.81 1.61
CA LEU A 66 8.94 -9.52 2.06
C LEU A 66 9.39 -9.10 3.48
N CYS A 67 8.70 -8.16 4.11
CA CYS A 67 8.92 -7.75 5.50
C CYS A 67 8.04 -8.56 6.49
N GLY A 68 7.58 -9.75 6.08
CA GLY A 68 6.81 -10.65 6.94
C GLY A 68 7.64 -11.25 8.08
N SER A 69 7.13 -12.31 8.70
CA SER A 69 7.82 -12.96 9.82
C SER A 69 9.19 -13.52 9.46
N GLY A 70 9.40 -13.92 8.20
CA GLY A 70 10.67 -14.44 7.71
C GLY A 70 11.70 -13.36 7.38
N LYS A 71 11.29 -12.08 7.30
CA LYS A 71 12.11 -10.94 6.89
C LYS A 71 12.98 -11.25 5.66
N GLU A 72 12.40 -11.93 4.67
CA GLU A 72 13.09 -12.34 3.43
C GLU A 72 13.74 -11.15 2.70
N ILE A 73 13.24 -9.94 2.94
CA ILE A 73 13.81 -8.68 2.45
C ILE A 73 15.28 -8.47 2.85
N LEU A 74 15.75 -9.06 3.95
CA LEU A 74 17.14 -8.93 4.40
C LEU A 74 18.14 -9.60 3.45
N SER A 75 17.70 -10.61 2.71
CA SER A 75 18.49 -11.28 1.67
C SER A 75 18.58 -10.47 0.38
N TRP A 76 17.89 -9.33 0.29
CA TRP A 76 17.94 -8.46 -0.88
C TRP A 76 19.23 -7.66 -0.90
N LYS A 77 20.09 -7.95 -1.88
CA LYS A 77 21.38 -7.27 -2.06
C LYS A 77 21.16 -5.94 -2.80
N LEU A 78 21.09 -4.85 -2.04
CA LEU A 78 20.84 -3.50 -2.57
C LEU A 78 22.13 -2.74 -2.84
N ASN A 79 23.15 -2.93 -2.00
CA ASN A 79 24.40 -2.18 -2.06
C ASN A 79 25.60 -3.10 -1.78
N PRO A 80 26.70 -3.02 -2.54
CA PRO A 80 27.95 -3.75 -2.24
C PRO A 80 28.48 -3.55 -0.80
N MET A 81 28.20 -2.41 -0.18
CA MET A 81 28.64 -2.06 1.18
C MET A 81 27.65 -2.47 2.28
N GLU A 82 26.55 -3.16 1.95
CA GLU A 82 25.57 -3.55 2.97
C GLU A 82 26.12 -4.56 4.00
N ASN A 83 27.24 -5.22 3.69
CA ASN A 83 27.93 -6.14 4.60
C ASN A 83 28.46 -5.46 5.88
N PHE A 84 28.51 -4.12 5.91
CA PHE A 84 28.87 -3.36 7.11
C PHE A 84 27.69 -3.13 8.06
N LEU A 85 26.47 -3.43 7.63
CA LEU A 85 25.27 -3.29 8.45
C LEU A 85 24.93 -4.63 9.10
N THR A 86 24.54 -4.57 10.37
CA THR A 86 23.85 -5.70 11.00
C THR A 86 22.47 -5.90 10.36
N ALA A 87 21.92 -7.10 10.51
CA ALA A 87 20.57 -7.41 10.02
C ALA A 87 19.51 -6.47 10.61
N ASP A 88 19.67 -6.07 11.87
CA ASP A 88 18.74 -5.17 12.56
C ASP A 88 18.85 -3.73 12.07
N GLU A 89 20.07 -3.23 11.81
CA GLU A 89 20.27 -1.90 11.20
C GLU A 89 19.68 -1.85 9.80
N LYS A 90 19.97 -2.86 8.97
CA LYS A 90 19.41 -2.97 7.62
C LYS A 90 17.88 -3.01 7.66
N TYR A 91 17.31 -3.83 8.54
CA TYR A 91 15.87 -3.90 8.70
C TYR A 91 15.27 -2.57 9.17
N GLY A 92 15.89 -1.92 10.16
CA GLY A 92 15.43 -0.64 10.68
C GLY A 92 15.38 0.45 9.61
N MET A 93 16.40 0.52 8.75
CA MET A 93 16.41 1.42 7.60
C MET A 93 15.28 1.12 6.61
N ILE A 94 15.07 -0.16 6.27
CA ILE A 94 13.99 -0.59 5.37
C ILE A 94 12.62 -0.23 5.96
N GLU A 95 12.41 -0.49 7.24
CA GLU A 95 11.17 -0.19 7.95
C GLU A 95 10.89 1.32 7.95
N GLN A 96 11.90 2.15 8.24
CA GLN A 96 11.78 3.61 8.17
C GLN A 96 11.35 4.08 6.77
N VAL A 97 12.03 3.61 5.72
CA VAL A 97 11.69 3.96 4.33
C VAL A 97 10.27 3.51 3.98
N LEU A 98 9.88 2.29 4.38
CA LEU A 98 8.54 1.79 4.12
C LEU A 98 7.47 2.59 4.86
N VAL A 99 7.72 3.03 6.09
CA VAL A 99 6.83 3.94 6.82
C VAL A 99 6.70 5.25 6.05
N ASP A 100 7.80 5.89 5.69
CA ASP A 100 7.78 7.19 5.00
C ASP A 100 7.03 7.11 3.67
N VAL A 101 7.38 6.13 2.81
CA VAL A 101 6.76 5.97 1.49
C VAL A 101 5.29 5.57 1.62
N THR A 102 4.93 4.69 2.56
CA THR A 102 3.54 4.28 2.77
C THR A 102 2.66 5.46 3.19
N ASN A 103 3.14 6.31 4.10
CA ASN A 103 2.39 7.48 4.53
C ASN A 103 2.34 8.57 3.44
N GLN A 104 3.37 8.70 2.61
CA GLN A 104 3.35 9.61 1.46
C GLN A 104 2.32 9.21 0.39
N VAL A 105 2.26 7.91 0.05
CA VAL A 105 1.35 7.40 -0.99
C VAL A 105 -0.09 7.31 -0.47
N GLY A 106 -0.26 6.89 0.79
CA GLY A 106 -1.55 6.57 1.39
C GLY A 106 -2.18 5.30 0.79
N LEU A 107 -3.00 4.61 1.57
CA LEU A 107 -3.53 3.29 1.20
C LEU A 107 -5.05 3.23 1.26
N ASN A 108 -5.65 2.51 0.32
CA ASN A 108 -7.07 2.18 0.37
C ASN A 108 -7.29 0.92 1.19
N ALA A 109 -7.86 1.09 2.39
CA ALA A 109 -8.08 -0.01 3.32
C ALA A 109 -8.99 -1.11 2.77
N ASN A 110 -10.05 -0.75 2.05
CA ASN A 110 -10.97 -1.73 1.47
C ASN A 110 -10.29 -2.55 0.37
N LEU A 111 -9.47 -1.88 -0.45
CA LEU A 111 -8.72 -2.56 -1.51
C LEU A 111 -7.73 -3.56 -0.91
N ALA A 112 -6.98 -3.13 0.11
CA ALA A 112 -6.03 -3.98 0.85
C ALA A 112 -6.73 -5.12 1.61
N ALA A 113 -7.95 -4.93 2.09
CA ALA A 113 -8.75 -6.00 2.71
C ALA A 113 -9.31 -7.00 1.69
N SER A 114 -9.62 -6.55 0.47
CA SER A 114 -10.16 -7.40 -0.60
C SER A 114 -9.11 -8.19 -1.39
N HIS A 115 -7.86 -7.72 -1.40
CA HIS A 115 -6.77 -8.33 -2.15
C HIS A 115 -5.58 -8.60 -1.23
N GLU A 116 -5.37 -9.86 -0.91
CA GLU A 116 -4.34 -10.31 0.04
C GLU A 116 -2.94 -9.76 -0.29
N TRP A 117 -2.55 -9.75 -1.56
CA TRP A 117 -1.21 -9.28 -1.93
C TRP A 117 -1.02 -7.78 -1.75
N LEU A 118 -2.09 -6.98 -1.69
CA LEU A 118 -2.05 -5.52 -1.43
C LEU A 118 -2.06 -5.19 0.08
N PHE A 119 -2.17 -6.20 0.94
CA PHE A 119 -2.32 -6.01 2.39
C PHE A 119 -1.05 -5.51 3.08
N ALA A 120 0.12 -6.02 2.68
CA ALA A 120 1.36 -5.90 3.45
C ALA A 120 1.77 -4.45 3.83
N PRO A 121 1.59 -3.43 2.97
CA PRO A 121 1.88 -2.04 3.32
C PRO A 121 1.08 -1.47 4.50
N LEU A 122 -0.10 -2.00 4.83
CA LEU A 122 -0.93 -1.46 5.92
C LEU A 122 -0.20 -1.41 7.26
N GLN A 123 0.73 -2.34 7.50
CA GLN A 123 1.51 -2.38 8.74
C GLN A 123 2.52 -1.23 8.88
N PHE A 124 2.78 -0.47 7.81
CA PHE A 124 3.74 0.64 7.79
C PHE A 124 3.04 2.02 7.79
N ILE A 125 1.72 2.07 7.92
CA ILE A 125 1.03 3.34 8.20
C ILE A 125 1.39 3.81 9.61
N SER A 126 1.60 5.11 9.78
CA SER A 126 1.92 5.74 11.06
C SER A 126 0.95 5.30 12.17
N GLY A 127 1.48 4.66 13.21
CA GLY A 127 0.69 4.16 14.35
C GLY A 127 0.03 2.79 14.14
N ILE A 128 0.04 2.25 12.92
CA ILE A 128 -0.36 0.87 12.63
C ILE A 128 0.90 0.00 12.66
N GLY A 129 0.74 -1.23 13.15
CA GLY A 129 1.78 -2.26 13.07
C GLY A 129 1.16 -3.59 12.64
N PRO A 130 1.95 -4.68 12.55
CA PRO A 130 1.50 -5.95 11.97
C PRO A 130 0.28 -6.56 12.68
N ARG A 131 0.12 -6.30 13.98
CA ARG A 131 -1.04 -6.76 14.77
C ARG A 131 -2.30 -5.96 14.43
N LYS A 132 -2.20 -4.62 14.42
CA LYS A 132 -3.34 -3.73 14.12
C LYS A 132 -3.77 -3.82 12.66
N ALA A 133 -2.83 -3.95 11.72
CA ALA A 133 -3.13 -4.17 10.31
C ALA A 133 -4.00 -5.42 10.10
N ARG A 134 -3.67 -6.54 10.75
CA ARG A 134 -4.46 -7.79 10.65
C ARG A 134 -5.85 -7.65 11.27
N SER A 135 -5.98 -6.91 12.37
CA SER A 135 -7.28 -6.57 12.97
C SER A 135 -8.14 -5.76 11.99
N LEU A 136 -7.50 -4.87 11.22
CA LEU A 136 -8.17 -3.93 10.32
C LEU A 136 -8.85 -4.62 9.12
N VAL A 137 -8.36 -5.78 8.69
CA VAL A 137 -9.03 -6.57 7.64
C VAL A 137 -10.35 -7.19 8.12
N ARG A 138 -10.49 -7.40 9.44
CA ARG A 138 -11.70 -8.00 10.03
C ARG A 138 -12.86 -7.01 10.17
N PHE A 139 -12.65 -5.73 9.85
CA PHE A 139 -13.71 -4.72 9.94
C PHE A 139 -14.82 -4.87 8.89
N GLY A 140 -14.56 -5.57 7.79
CA GLY A 140 -15.45 -5.55 6.63
C GLY A 140 -15.31 -4.25 5.84
N THR A 141 -16.39 -3.82 5.18
CA THR A 141 -16.35 -2.67 4.26
C THR A 141 -16.41 -1.34 5.03
N ILE A 142 -15.43 -0.48 4.78
CA ILE A 142 -15.29 0.85 5.40
C ILE A 142 -15.87 1.90 4.46
N PHE A 143 -16.83 2.70 4.93
CA PHE A 143 -17.50 3.72 4.11
C PHE A 143 -17.10 5.14 4.49
N THR A 144 -16.75 5.34 5.76
CA THR A 144 -16.28 6.61 6.28
C THR A 144 -15.00 6.46 7.07
N ARG A 145 -14.22 7.55 7.16
CA ARG A 145 -13.04 7.59 8.02
C ARG A 145 -13.39 7.36 9.50
N LYS A 146 -14.61 7.67 9.96
CA LYS A 146 -15.03 7.44 11.35
C LYS A 146 -15.18 5.96 11.69
N ASP A 147 -15.43 5.12 10.69
CA ASP A 147 -15.63 3.68 10.88
C ASP A 147 -14.36 3.00 11.42
N PHE A 148 -13.18 3.54 11.11
CA PHE A 148 -11.90 3.07 11.69
C PHE A 148 -11.83 3.21 13.21
N PHE A 149 -12.58 4.15 13.79
CA PHE A 149 -12.61 4.40 15.24
C PHE A 149 -13.78 3.69 15.93
N LEU A 150 -14.96 3.67 15.29
CA LEU A 150 -16.21 3.25 15.93
C LEU A 150 -16.46 1.74 15.93
N SER A 151 -15.74 0.97 15.11
CA SER A 151 -15.97 -0.47 14.97
C SER A 151 -15.30 -1.29 16.09
N ALA A 152 -15.82 -2.49 16.35
CA ALA A 152 -15.38 -3.37 17.46
C ALA A 152 -13.88 -3.74 17.42
N HIS A 153 -13.28 -3.74 16.23
CA HIS A 153 -11.84 -3.99 16.04
C HIS A 153 -11.01 -2.70 15.89
N GLY A 154 -11.60 -1.57 16.32
CA GLY A 154 -11.26 -0.17 16.11
C GLY A 154 -9.80 0.20 16.34
N LEU A 155 -9.35 1.29 15.72
CA LEU A 155 -8.11 1.94 16.10
C LEU A 155 -8.34 2.78 17.36
N ASP A 156 -7.47 2.62 18.36
CA ASP A 156 -7.45 3.49 19.54
C ASP A 156 -7.32 4.96 19.14
N LYS A 157 -7.82 5.88 19.96
CA LYS A 157 -7.83 7.33 19.65
C LYS A 157 -6.48 7.86 19.14
N LYS A 158 -5.37 7.51 19.78
CA LYS A 158 -4.02 7.95 19.37
C LYS A 158 -3.62 7.37 18.01
N VAL A 159 -3.88 6.09 17.79
CA VAL A 159 -3.56 5.43 16.52
C VAL A 159 -4.45 5.92 15.39
N PHE A 160 -5.72 6.15 15.68
CA PHE A 160 -6.66 6.75 14.74
C PHE A 160 -6.16 8.11 14.24
N VAL A 161 -5.79 9.01 15.15
CA VAL A 161 -5.24 10.34 14.79
C VAL A 161 -3.95 10.19 13.98
N ASN A 162 -3.07 9.26 14.32
CA ASN A 162 -1.83 9.08 13.55
C ASN A 162 -2.06 8.50 12.14
N ALA A 163 -3.04 7.61 11.98
CA ALA A 163 -3.19 6.81 10.77
C ALA A 163 -4.22 7.34 9.77
N VAL A 164 -5.31 7.98 10.24
CA VAL A 164 -6.50 8.21 9.41
C VAL A 164 -6.27 9.17 8.25
N ALA A 165 -5.27 10.06 8.35
CA ALA A 165 -4.89 10.95 7.25
C ALA A 165 -4.39 10.17 6.01
N PHE A 166 -3.70 9.06 6.25
CA PHE A 166 -3.06 8.22 5.23
C PHE A 166 -3.96 7.08 4.74
N LEU A 167 -5.13 6.90 5.36
CA LEU A 167 -6.13 5.91 4.98
C LEU A 167 -7.16 6.52 4.04
N HIS A 168 -7.16 6.01 2.81
CA HIS A 168 -8.13 6.34 1.78
C HIS A 168 -9.38 5.47 1.90
N VAL A 169 -10.55 6.11 1.92
CA VAL A 169 -11.84 5.44 1.87
C VAL A 169 -12.52 5.86 0.56
N ARG A 170 -12.82 4.90 -0.32
CA ARG A 170 -13.48 5.19 -1.59
C ARG A 170 -14.88 5.75 -1.29
N ARG A 171 -15.18 6.95 -1.74
CA ARG A 171 -16.56 7.46 -1.72
C ARG A 171 -17.43 6.55 -2.59
N SER A 172 -18.46 5.96 -1.99
CA SER A 172 -19.51 5.29 -2.75
C SER A 172 -20.09 6.27 -3.78
N ARG A 173 -20.21 5.85 -5.03
CA ARG A 173 -20.79 6.65 -6.14
C ARG A 173 -22.28 6.97 -5.90
N LEU A 174 -22.91 6.41 -4.86
CA LEU A 174 -24.28 6.73 -4.46
C LEU A 174 -24.44 8.19 -4.00
N ALA A 175 -23.35 8.91 -3.67
CA ALA A 175 -23.39 10.32 -3.31
C ALA A 175 -23.14 11.29 -4.49
N THR A 176 -23.09 10.82 -5.73
CA THR A 176 -22.85 11.68 -6.91
C THR A 176 -23.86 11.41 -8.01
N ASN A 177 -25.03 12.04 -7.91
CA ASN A 177 -25.82 12.40 -9.10
C ASN A 177 -25.54 13.83 -9.56
N SER A 178 -24.39 14.40 -9.18
CA SER A 178 -23.96 15.70 -9.67
C SER A 178 -22.45 15.77 -9.80
N ARG A 179 -22.01 15.97 -11.05
CA ARG A 179 -20.64 16.21 -11.55
C ARG A 179 -19.79 14.95 -11.79
N ARG A 180 -19.92 14.43 -13.01
CA ARG A 180 -18.84 13.72 -13.71
C ARG A 180 -17.65 14.69 -13.84
N ARG A 181 -16.65 14.57 -12.97
CA ARG A 181 -15.29 15.03 -13.28
C ARG A 181 -14.39 13.81 -13.43
N ARG A 182 -13.87 13.65 -14.65
CA ARG A 182 -12.73 12.77 -14.95
C ARG A 182 -11.51 13.50 -14.39
N ASP A 183 -11.10 13.17 -13.18
CA ASP A 183 -9.86 13.67 -12.61
C ASP A 183 -8.82 12.55 -12.65
N SER A 184 -8.14 12.44 -13.78
CA SER A 184 -6.88 11.73 -13.97
C SER A 184 -5.73 12.71 -13.72
N SER A 185 -5.50 13.05 -12.45
CA SER A 185 -4.30 13.80 -12.04
C SER A 185 -3.79 13.25 -10.71
N PRO A 186 -2.51 12.80 -10.64
CA PRO A 186 -1.92 12.24 -9.42
C PRO A 186 -1.76 13.27 -8.29
N TYR A 187 -1.97 14.57 -8.56
CA TYR A 187 -1.76 15.65 -7.60
C TYR A 187 -2.94 15.93 -6.66
N THR A 188 -4.11 15.31 -6.85
CA THR A 188 -5.25 15.53 -5.95
C THR A 188 -5.07 14.87 -4.57
N ILE A 189 -4.17 13.90 -4.44
CA ILE A 189 -3.93 13.17 -3.18
C ILE A 189 -3.22 14.06 -2.15
N LEU A 190 -2.38 15.00 -2.60
CA LEU A 190 -1.76 16.00 -1.73
C LEU A 190 -2.81 16.94 -1.09
N SER A 191 -3.96 17.13 -1.72
CA SER A 191 -5.03 17.99 -1.18
C SER A 191 -5.85 17.30 -0.08
N SER A 192 -5.77 15.98 0.08
CA SER A 192 -6.47 15.24 1.14
C SER A 192 -5.59 14.86 2.35
N SER A 193 -4.28 15.05 2.24
CA SER A 193 -3.30 14.95 3.34
C SER A 193 -3.25 16.22 4.17
N ILE A 194 -4.42 16.79 4.46
CA ILE A 194 -4.57 17.80 5.48
C ILE A 194 -4.22 17.12 6.82
N PHE A 195 -3.05 17.47 7.36
CA PHE A 195 -2.59 17.07 8.68
C PHE A 195 -3.68 17.37 9.71
N ILE A 196 -4.01 16.39 10.56
CA ILE A 196 -5.21 16.40 11.42
C ILE A 196 -5.29 17.61 12.37
N GLU A 197 -4.20 18.33 12.61
CA GLU A 197 -4.23 19.55 13.42
C GLU A 197 -5.17 20.64 12.88
N THR A 198 -5.47 20.66 11.59
CA THR A 198 -6.47 21.61 11.04
C THR A 198 -7.93 21.19 11.31
N TRP A 199 -8.20 19.95 11.74
CA TRP A 199 -9.54 19.55 12.20
C TRP A 199 -9.83 20.04 13.62
N SER A 200 -8.80 20.30 14.44
CA SER A 200 -9.01 20.80 15.81
C SER A 200 -9.31 22.30 15.87
N PHE A 201 -9.13 23.06 14.78
CA PHE A 201 -9.29 24.52 14.79
C PHE A 201 -10.70 25.01 14.40
N ASN A 202 -11.64 24.11 14.07
CA ASN A 202 -13.02 24.49 13.69
C ASN A 202 -14.10 24.01 14.66
N GLY A 203 -13.72 23.41 15.79
CA GLY A 203 -14.63 23.17 16.91
C GLY A 203 -14.74 24.45 17.73
N LYS A 204 -15.65 25.36 17.35
CA LYS A 204 -16.01 26.49 18.21
C LYS A 204 -16.44 25.95 19.57
N GLU A 205 -15.69 26.36 20.58
CA GLU A 205 -16.07 26.31 21.99
C GLU A 205 -17.35 27.16 22.13
N SER A 206 -18.49 26.48 22.23
CA SER A 206 -19.74 27.10 22.66
C SER A 206 -19.96 26.70 24.12
N ASP A 207 -19.51 27.57 25.03
CA ASP A 207 -19.83 27.55 26.45
C ASP A 207 -21.36 27.57 26.66
N PRO A 208 -21.96 26.60 27.38
CA PRO A 208 -23.37 26.62 27.72
C PRO A 208 -23.65 27.32 29.05
N THR A 209 -22.97 28.42 29.36
CA THR A 209 -23.22 29.23 30.56
C THR A 209 -23.39 30.72 30.21
N ASN A 210 -24.44 31.03 29.47
CA ASN A 210 -25.09 32.34 29.54
C ASN A 210 -26.47 32.31 28.88
N LEU A 211 -27.49 31.99 29.67
CA LEU A 211 -28.88 32.43 29.47
C LEU A 211 -29.58 32.37 30.82
N GLY A 212 -29.17 33.29 31.69
CA GLY A 212 -29.96 33.74 32.83
C GLY A 212 -30.31 35.21 32.59
N LYS A 213 -31.53 35.45 32.10
CA LYS A 213 -32.44 36.57 32.36
C LYS A 213 -33.57 36.57 31.34
#